data_AF-A0A0F8WFK8-F1
#
_entry.id   AF-A0A0F8WFK8-F1
#
_cell.length_a   1.000
_cell.length_b   1.000
_cell.length_c   1.000
_cell.angle_alpha   90.00
_cell.angle_beta   90.00
_cell.angle_gamma   90.00
#
_symmetry.space_group_name_H-M   'P 1'
#
loop_
_entity.id
_entity.type
_entity.pdbx_description
1 polymer ?
#
loop_
_entity_poly.entity_id
_entity_poly.type
_entity_poly.pdbx_seq_one_letter_code
_entity_poly.pdbx_strand_id
1 'polypeptide(L)'
;LGAYNFSNGYWLIDNAKPSKPTLITTAGNDYFDGEIIECERARIREHMDNTGGIYSGHQHGGNCMVCGSVNAIYTFLFYHQFSNTYIRMGSDCARKCEMSGDFGADNAFRIAVQDARKAQAGKRKAEAVLKAEGLERCWEIYLGDVAGKWEETTIGDIVYKLVKYGSLSDRQISFLSSLLNKIDTRVERQAKRDAERAVADDCPTGKMEIIGVVVKTDMHENDWGVRDVMTVKDDRGFLVWGTSPSAHSIEKGDRVSFHATVTPSDSDSKFGFFKRPTRTEVLERVERAT
;
A
#
# COMPACT_ATOMS: atom_id res chain seq x y z
N LEU A 1 19.70 36.87 -6.62
CA LEU A 1 18.45 36.32 -7.21
C LEU A 1 18.81 35.03 -7.92
N GLY A 2 18.33 33.88 -7.43
CA GLY A 2 18.63 32.55 -7.99
C GLY A 2 20.08 32.06 -7.79
N ALA A 3 20.37 30.78 -7.62
CA ALA A 3 19.48 29.60 -7.61
C ALA A 3 19.78 28.68 -6.41
N TYR A 4 18.71 28.21 -5.76
CA TYR A 4 18.73 26.97 -4.98
C TYR A 4 18.92 25.80 -5.95
N ASN A 5 19.60 24.73 -5.53
CA ASN A 5 19.52 23.44 -6.22
C ASN A 5 19.42 22.28 -5.21
N PHE A 6 18.37 21.47 -5.35
CA PHE A 6 18.09 20.29 -4.55
C PHE A 6 18.39 19.03 -5.39
N SER A 7 19.64 18.57 -5.40
CA SER A 7 20.04 17.20 -5.78
C SER A 7 21.57 17.06 -5.65
N ASN A 8 22.05 15.89 -5.27
CA ASN A 8 23.48 15.64 -4.99
C ASN A 8 24.21 15.08 -6.23
N GLY A 9 25.54 15.35 -6.35
CA GLY A 9 26.51 14.73 -7.29
C GLY A 9 27.83 14.23 -6.62
N TYR A 10 28.84 13.66 -7.34
CA TYR A 10 30.25 13.38 -6.89
C TYR A 10 31.20 14.53 -7.34
N TRP A 11 32.43 14.31 -7.87
CA TRP A 11 33.32 15.40 -8.30
C TRP A 11 34.12 15.19 -9.63
N LEU A 12 34.10 16.20 -10.51
CA LEU A 12 34.85 16.45 -11.77
C LEU A 12 35.72 17.71 -11.56
N ILE A 13 37.03 17.62 -11.75
CA ILE A 13 37.97 18.71 -11.41
C ILE A 13 38.31 19.54 -12.65
N ASP A 14 37.93 20.82 -12.65
CA ASP A 14 38.37 21.82 -13.64
C ASP A 14 39.67 22.49 -13.17
N ASN A 15 40.73 22.38 -13.97
CA ASN A 15 42.04 22.95 -13.67
C ASN A 15 42.14 24.47 -13.89
N ALA A 16 41.12 25.13 -14.47
CA ALA A 16 41.12 26.57 -14.65
C ALA A 16 40.97 27.35 -13.33
N LYS A 17 40.34 26.76 -12.30
CA LYS A 17 40.20 27.34 -10.94
C LYS A 17 40.20 26.26 -9.84
N PRO A 18 41.35 25.93 -9.23
CA PRO A 18 41.47 24.79 -8.31
C PRO A 18 40.71 24.91 -6.97
N SER A 19 40.06 26.04 -6.69
CA SER A 19 39.30 26.25 -5.45
C SER A 19 37.82 25.84 -5.51
N LYS A 20 37.35 25.31 -6.65
CA LYS A 20 35.99 24.79 -6.82
C LYS A 20 35.96 23.56 -7.74
N PRO A 21 36.10 22.32 -7.21
CA PRO A 21 35.72 21.13 -7.98
C PRO A 21 34.23 21.20 -8.38
N THR A 22 33.85 20.55 -9.49
CA THR A 22 32.46 20.45 -10.00
C THR A 22 31.93 19.04 -9.82
N LEU A 23 30.66 18.75 -10.13
CA LEU A 23 29.94 17.52 -9.72
C LEU A 23 29.95 16.35 -10.74
N ILE A 24 29.82 15.09 -10.27
CA ILE A 24 29.46 13.88 -11.06
C ILE A 24 28.37 13.06 -10.32
N THR A 25 28.53 11.77 -9.97
CA THR A 25 27.40 10.95 -9.50
C THR A 25 26.94 11.22 -8.06
N THR A 26 25.70 11.63 -7.97
CA THR A 26 24.65 11.12 -7.11
C THR A 26 23.37 11.54 -7.86
N ALA A 27 22.20 11.46 -7.23
CA ALA A 27 20.87 11.45 -7.88
C ALA A 27 20.50 10.09 -8.50
N GLY A 28 19.25 9.70 -8.22
CA GLY A 28 18.78 8.33 -8.17
C GLY A 28 18.66 7.86 -6.72
N ASN A 29 17.58 8.25 -6.03
CA ASN A 29 17.24 7.74 -4.69
C ASN A 29 16.38 6.46 -4.79
N ASP A 30 16.59 5.71 -5.87
CA ASP A 30 15.73 4.62 -6.31
C ASP A 30 16.30 3.31 -5.76
N TYR A 31 16.23 3.16 -4.44
CA TYR A 31 16.78 2.01 -3.71
C TYR A 31 15.78 0.84 -3.73
N PHE A 32 15.65 0.16 -4.86
CA PHE A 32 15.01 -1.15 -4.94
C PHE A 32 16.07 -2.27 -4.89
N ASP A 33 15.84 -3.24 -4.01
CA ASP A 33 16.47 -4.58 -3.86
C ASP A 33 17.99 -4.78 -4.05
N GLY A 34 18.79 -3.70 -4.10
CA GLY A 34 20.24 -3.73 -4.34
C GLY A 34 20.70 -3.04 -5.63
N GLU A 35 19.77 -2.61 -6.48
CA GLU A 35 19.99 -2.09 -7.84
C GLU A 35 20.90 -0.85 -7.90
N ILE A 36 20.96 -0.01 -6.86
CA ILE A 36 21.85 1.17 -6.83
C ILE A 36 23.31 0.80 -7.08
N ILE A 37 23.78 -0.34 -6.53
CA ILE A 37 25.16 -0.78 -6.74
C ILE A 37 25.40 -1.17 -8.20
N GLU A 38 24.40 -1.71 -8.88
CA GLU A 38 24.49 -2.11 -10.29
C GLU A 38 24.40 -0.90 -11.23
N CYS A 39 23.46 0.02 -10.97
CA CYS A 39 23.33 1.28 -11.69
C CYS A 39 24.58 2.17 -11.57
N GLU A 40 25.15 2.32 -10.37
CA GLU A 40 26.40 3.08 -10.19
C GLU A 40 27.60 2.36 -10.83
N ARG A 41 27.69 1.03 -10.76
CA ARG A 41 28.71 0.27 -11.49
C ARG A 41 28.56 0.40 -13.00
N ALA A 42 27.34 0.47 -13.52
CA ALA A 42 27.06 0.68 -14.93
C ALA A 42 27.49 2.09 -15.38
N ARG A 43 27.12 3.15 -14.62
CA ARG A 43 27.58 4.53 -14.86
C ARG A 43 29.10 4.65 -14.84
N ILE A 44 29.76 4.01 -13.87
CA ILE A 44 31.23 3.97 -13.78
C ILE A 44 31.82 3.25 -15.01
N ARG A 45 31.25 2.11 -15.41
CA ARG A 45 31.72 1.34 -16.57
C ARG A 45 31.54 2.13 -17.86
N GLU A 46 30.36 2.71 -18.09
CA GLU A 46 30.08 3.56 -19.25
C GLU A 46 31.06 4.74 -19.34
N HIS A 47 31.35 5.41 -18.22
CA HIS A 47 32.33 6.50 -18.20
C HIS A 47 33.77 5.98 -18.44
N MET A 48 34.14 4.80 -17.92
CA MET A 48 35.43 4.15 -18.21
C MET A 48 35.56 3.75 -19.70
N ASP A 49 34.51 3.18 -20.29
CA ASP A 49 34.45 2.79 -21.70
C ASP A 49 34.55 4.02 -22.61
N ASN A 50 33.87 5.12 -22.25
CA ASN A 50 33.90 6.39 -22.98
C ASN A 50 35.25 7.13 -22.88
N THR A 51 35.99 7.02 -21.77
CA THR A 51 37.31 7.66 -21.63
C THR A 51 38.49 6.75 -21.97
N GLY A 52 38.29 5.44 -22.06
CA GLY A 52 39.36 4.44 -22.11
C GLY A 52 40.24 4.40 -20.86
N GLY A 53 39.81 5.04 -19.76
CA GLY A 53 40.62 5.22 -18.56
C GLY A 53 40.56 4.03 -17.62
N ILE A 54 41.65 3.82 -16.87
CA ILE A 54 41.81 2.64 -15.99
C ILE A 54 41.94 3.02 -14.53
N TYR A 55 41.72 2.07 -13.62
CA TYR A 55 42.02 2.30 -12.21
C TYR A 55 43.51 2.58 -11.99
N SER A 56 43.81 3.54 -11.13
CA SER A 56 45.18 3.92 -10.79
C SER A 56 45.92 2.75 -10.14
N GLY A 57 47.13 2.45 -10.62
CA GLY A 57 47.99 1.45 -9.99
C GLY A 57 48.61 1.97 -8.70
N HIS A 58 48.67 1.11 -7.66
CA HIS A 58 49.24 1.44 -6.36
C HIS A 58 49.87 0.20 -5.72
N GLN A 59 51.02 0.38 -5.04
CA GLN A 59 51.81 -0.74 -4.49
C GLN A 59 51.15 -1.44 -3.29
N HIS A 60 50.29 -0.73 -2.55
CA HIS A 60 49.49 -1.32 -1.47
C HIS A 60 48.12 -1.79 -2.00
N GLY A 61 47.70 -3.00 -1.64
CA GLY A 61 46.34 -3.48 -1.88
C GLY A 61 45.31 -2.82 -0.96
N GLY A 62 44.02 -3.08 -1.20
CA GLY A 62 42.91 -2.59 -0.37
C GLY A 62 41.81 -1.88 -1.15
N ASN A 63 40.72 -1.51 -0.47
CA ASN A 63 39.59 -0.80 -1.08
C ASN A 63 39.84 0.70 -1.23
N CYS A 64 40.67 1.28 -0.36
CA CYS A 64 41.12 2.67 -0.45
C CYS A 64 42.50 2.75 -1.11
N MET A 65 42.58 3.41 -2.26
CA MET A 65 43.78 3.62 -3.06
C MET A 65 44.78 4.63 -2.47
N VAL A 66 44.48 5.18 -1.28
CA VAL A 66 45.33 6.21 -0.61
C VAL A 66 45.92 5.71 0.71
N CYS A 67 45.23 4.81 1.42
CA CYS A 67 45.72 4.26 2.70
C CYS A 67 45.78 2.73 2.76
N GLY A 68 45.43 2.02 1.68
CA GLY A 68 45.44 0.56 1.61
C GLY A 68 44.40 -0.15 2.49
N SER A 69 43.46 0.58 3.11
CA SER A 69 42.46 -0.06 3.97
C SER A 69 41.52 -0.98 3.18
N VAL A 70 41.56 -2.28 3.50
CA VAL A 70 40.59 -3.29 3.03
C VAL A 70 39.18 -3.07 3.60
N ASN A 71 39.08 -2.38 4.75
CA ASN A 71 37.83 -2.14 5.46
C ASN A 71 37.13 -0.83 5.03
N ALA A 72 37.60 -0.16 3.98
CA ALA A 72 36.88 0.97 3.39
C ALA A 72 35.62 0.46 2.66
N ILE A 73 34.48 0.54 3.35
CA ILE A 73 33.16 0.14 2.82
C ILE A 73 32.56 1.27 1.96
N TYR A 74 32.61 2.51 2.45
CA TYR A 74 32.16 3.70 1.72
C TYR A 74 33.35 4.38 1.05
N THR A 75 33.32 4.45 -0.27
CA THR A 75 34.41 5.01 -1.10
C THR A 75 33.88 6.00 -2.13
N PHE A 76 34.61 7.09 -2.32
CA PHE A 76 34.44 8.03 -3.42
C PHE A 76 35.30 7.59 -4.60
N LEU A 77 34.81 7.80 -5.83
CA LEU A 77 35.57 7.56 -7.06
C LEU A 77 35.84 8.89 -7.76
N PHE A 78 37.12 9.18 -7.98
CA PHE A 78 37.58 10.36 -8.70
C PHE A 78 38.18 9.97 -10.04
N TYR A 79 37.88 10.73 -11.09
CA TYR A 79 38.52 10.59 -12.39
C TYR A 79 39.54 11.72 -12.58
N HIS A 80 40.80 11.36 -12.82
CA HIS A 80 41.88 12.30 -13.11
C HIS A 80 42.16 12.31 -14.61
N GLN A 81 41.60 13.30 -15.30
CA GLN A 81 41.62 13.41 -16.77
C GLN A 81 43.04 13.41 -17.35
N PHE A 82 44.01 14.06 -16.70
CA PHE A 82 45.36 14.23 -17.26
C PHE A 82 46.14 12.92 -17.36
N SER A 83 46.00 12.02 -16.39
CA SER A 83 46.59 10.66 -16.45
C SER A 83 45.62 9.61 -16.98
N ASN A 84 44.38 9.99 -17.30
CA ASN A 84 43.28 9.10 -17.65
C ASN A 84 43.08 7.93 -16.64
N THR A 85 43.15 8.24 -15.35
CA THR A 85 43.03 7.23 -14.27
C THR A 85 41.93 7.50 -13.26
N TYR A 86 41.39 6.42 -12.70
CA TYR A 86 40.37 6.43 -11.66
C TYR A 86 40.98 6.12 -10.29
N ILE A 87 40.70 6.96 -9.29
CA ILE A 87 41.23 6.86 -7.93
C ILE A 87 40.07 6.64 -6.97
N ARG A 88 40.02 5.48 -6.32
CA ARG A 88 39.00 5.13 -5.32
C ARG A 88 39.50 5.44 -3.90
N MET A 89 38.92 6.41 -3.23
CA MET A 89 39.33 6.80 -1.87
C MET A 89 38.25 6.40 -0.86
N GLY A 90 38.65 5.83 0.28
CA GLY A 90 37.75 5.70 1.43
C GLY A 90 37.30 7.08 1.93
N SER A 91 36.08 7.19 2.45
CA SER A 91 35.50 8.46 2.90
C SER A 91 36.40 9.31 3.79
N ASP A 92 37.07 8.71 4.78
CA ASP A 92 37.98 9.43 5.67
C ASP A 92 39.23 9.97 4.97
N CYS A 93 39.71 9.29 3.92
CA CYS A 93 40.80 9.79 3.08
C CYS A 93 40.33 10.92 2.18
N ALA A 94 39.17 10.77 1.52
CA ALA A 94 38.57 11.84 0.73
C ALA A 94 38.35 13.12 1.57
N ARG A 95 37.86 12.96 2.80
CA ARG A 95 37.68 14.07 3.76
C ARG A 95 38.99 14.72 4.19
N LYS A 96 40.03 13.94 4.48
CA LYS A 96 41.36 14.46 4.82
C LYS A 96 42.04 15.22 3.67
N CYS A 97 41.65 14.94 2.43
CA CYS A 97 42.11 15.65 1.24
C CYS A 97 41.16 16.79 0.81
N GLU A 98 40.09 17.07 1.57
CA GLU A 98 39.04 18.05 1.23
C GLU A 98 38.33 17.76 -0.11
N MET A 99 38.30 16.47 -0.51
CA MET A 99 37.70 15.96 -1.76
C MET A 99 36.38 15.21 -1.53
N SER A 100 35.98 14.95 -0.29
CA SER A 100 34.59 14.57 0.01
C SER A 100 33.69 15.78 -0.23
N GLY A 101 32.49 15.58 -0.76
CA GLY A 101 31.54 16.68 -0.92
C GLY A 101 30.99 17.19 0.42
N ASP A 102 29.93 18.01 0.35
CA ASP A 102 29.24 18.48 1.55
C ASP A 102 28.90 17.30 2.47
N PHE A 103 29.17 17.46 3.77
CA PHE A 103 28.97 16.47 4.82
C PHE A 103 27.52 15.95 4.83
N GLY A 104 26.55 16.77 4.43
CA GLY A 104 25.16 16.36 4.27
C GLY A 104 24.96 15.22 3.26
N ALA A 105 25.70 15.18 2.16
CA ALA A 105 25.51 14.21 1.08
C ALA A 105 26.04 12.81 1.42
N ASP A 106 27.23 12.71 2.03
CA ASP A 106 27.79 11.43 2.51
C ASP A 106 26.89 10.82 3.61
N ASN A 107 26.43 11.65 4.55
CA ASN A 107 25.52 11.20 5.59
C ASN A 107 24.18 10.72 5.03
N ALA A 108 23.59 11.45 4.07
CA ALA A 108 22.35 11.05 3.41
C ALA A 108 22.47 9.69 2.68
N PHE A 109 23.56 9.45 1.95
CA PHE A 109 23.79 8.17 1.29
C PHE A 109 23.93 7.01 2.30
N ARG A 110 24.70 7.21 3.38
CA ARG A 110 24.84 6.20 4.45
C ARG A 110 23.51 5.87 5.13
N ILE A 111 22.67 6.89 5.38
CA ILE A 111 21.33 6.72 5.93
C ILE A 111 20.46 5.90 4.96
N ALA A 112 20.43 6.25 3.67
CA ALA A 112 19.67 5.51 2.65
C ALA A 112 20.10 4.04 2.56
N VAL A 113 21.41 3.76 2.54
CA VAL A 113 21.95 2.38 2.59
C VAL A 113 21.55 1.66 3.88
N GLN A 114 21.58 2.34 5.03
CA GLN A 114 21.19 1.74 6.30
C GLN A 114 19.69 1.43 6.34
N ASP A 115 18.85 2.32 5.82
CA ASP A 115 17.39 2.16 5.80
C ASP A 115 16.95 1.11 4.78
N ALA A 116 17.61 1.01 3.62
CA ALA A 116 17.43 -0.11 2.70
C ALA A 116 17.79 -1.47 3.35
N ARG A 117 18.89 -1.53 4.12
CA ARG A 117 19.27 -2.74 4.88
C ARG A 117 18.29 -3.06 6.00
N LYS A 118 17.75 -2.06 6.71
CA LYS A 118 16.67 -2.23 7.70
C LYS A 118 15.40 -2.74 7.02
N ALA A 119 15.01 -2.19 5.87
CA ALA A 119 13.84 -2.63 5.11
C ALA A 119 13.98 -4.08 4.65
N GLN A 120 15.14 -4.49 4.13
CA GLN A 120 15.38 -5.87 3.71
C GLN A 120 15.40 -6.85 4.89
N ALA A 121 15.93 -6.45 6.04
CA ALA A 121 15.83 -7.22 7.28
C ALA A 121 14.38 -7.28 7.80
N GLY A 122 13.62 -6.19 7.66
CA GLY A 122 12.19 -6.09 7.97
C GLY A 122 11.34 -7.02 7.12
N LYS A 123 11.57 -7.05 5.80
CA LYS A 123 10.92 -7.97 4.85
C LYS A 123 11.11 -9.44 5.26
N ARG A 124 12.36 -9.86 5.49
CA ARG A 124 12.69 -11.23 5.93
C ARG A 124 12.05 -11.61 7.27
N LYS A 125 11.96 -10.66 8.21
CA LYS A 125 11.26 -10.87 9.49
C LYS A 125 9.75 -10.95 9.30
N ALA A 126 9.16 -10.09 8.48
CA ALA A 126 7.73 -10.08 8.18
C ALA A 126 7.29 -11.40 7.54
N GLU A 127 8.02 -11.85 6.51
CA GLU A 127 7.81 -13.14 5.86
C GLU A 127 7.90 -14.32 6.86
N ALA A 128 8.92 -14.32 7.74
CA ALA A 128 9.07 -15.36 8.76
C ALA A 128 7.93 -15.35 9.80
N VAL A 129 7.46 -14.17 10.22
CA VAL A 129 6.31 -14.03 11.13
C VAL A 129 5.03 -14.52 10.46
N LEU A 130 4.73 -14.06 9.24
CA LEU A 130 3.55 -14.50 8.50
C LEU A 130 3.55 -16.01 8.28
N LYS A 131 4.71 -16.60 7.95
CA LYS A 131 4.87 -18.05 7.81
C LYS A 131 4.67 -18.82 9.12
N ALA A 132 5.11 -18.27 10.26
CA ALA A 132 4.89 -18.91 11.57
C ALA A 132 3.38 -18.94 11.95
N GLU A 133 2.62 -17.94 11.52
CA GLU A 133 1.17 -17.81 11.76
C GLU A 133 0.29 -18.46 10.67
N GLY A 134 0.87 -19.12 9.65
CA GLY A 134 0.11 -19.71 8.52
C GLY A 134 -0.55 -18.67 7.59
N LEU A 135 0.05 -17.49 7.50
CA LEU A 135 -0.39 -16.32 6.73
C LEU A 135 0.51 -16.04 5.52
N GLU A 136 1.19 -17.04 4.94
CA GLU A 136 2.08 -16.87 3.79
C GLU A 136 1.41 -16.13 2.62
N ARG A 137 0.11 -16.38 2.39
CA ARG A 137 -0.64 -15.72 1.33
C ARG A 137 -0.82 -14.20 1.53
N CYS A 138 -0.69 -13.69 2.76
CA CYS A 138 -0.60 -12.25 3.00
C CYS A 138 0.71 -11.65 2.47
N TRP A 139 1.80 -12.43 2.45
CA TRP A 139 3.07 -12.02 1.86
C TRP A 139 2.99 -11.97 0.33
N GLU A 140 2.38 -12.98 -0.29
CA GLU A 140 2.10 -13.00 -1.73
C GLU A 140 1.26 -11.79 -2.16
N ILE A 141 0.19 -11.47 -1.42
CA ILE A 141 -0.66 -10.30 -1.62
C ILE A 141 0.12 -8.98 -1.47
N TYR A 142 1.09 -8.90 -0.55
CA TYR A 142 1.94 -7.72 -0.35
C TYR A 142 2.98 -7.52 -1.48
N LEU A 143 3.44 -8.60 -2.10
CA LEU A 143 4.40 -8.54 -3.22
C LEU A 143 3.72 -8.33 -4.58
N GLY A 144 2.44 -8.67 -4.72
CA GLY A 144 1.67 -8.50 -5.95
C GLY A 144 1.09 -7.09 -6.15
N ASP A 145 0.66 -6.80 -7.38
CA ASP A 145 -0.24 -5.67 -7.63
C ASP A 145 -1.68 -6.06 -7.24
N VAL A 146 -2.22 -5.34 -6.26
CA VAL A 146 -3.51 -5.60 -5.63
C VAL A 146 -4.50 -4.44 -5.79
N ALA A 147 -4.25 -3.55 -6.76
CA ALA A 147 -5.10 -2.42 -7.05
C ALA A 147 -6.58 -2.82 -7.24
N GLY A 148 -7.48 -2.10 -6.56
CA GLY A 148 -8.93 -2.17 -6.78
C GLY A 148 -9.73 -3.10 -5.86
N LYS A 149 -9.11 -3.84 -4.93
CA LYS A 149 -9.85 -4.68 -3.96
C LYS A 149 -9.51 -4.34 -2.51
N TRP A 150 -10.56 -4.16 -1.69
CA TRP A 150 -10.43 -3.67 -0.32
C TRP A 150 -9.69 -4.63 0.62
N GLU A 151 -10.03 -5.93 0.60
CA GLU A 151 -9.38 -6.92 1.46
C GLU A 151 -7.87 -6.99 1.20
N GLU A 152 -7.48 -7.15 -0.08
CA GLU A 152 -6.07 -7.24 -0.51
C GLU A 152 -5.29 -5.95 -0.22
N THR A 153 -5.89 -4.77 -0.46
CA THR A 153 -5.28 -3.46 -0.11
C THR A 153 -5.05 -3.35 1.42
N THR A 154 -6.01 -3.82 2.21
CA THR A 154 -5.92 -3.78 3.68
C THR A 154 -4.84 -4.73 4.21
N ILE A 155 -4.71 -5.93 3.62
CA ILE A 155 -3.60 -6.85 3.90
C ILE A 155 -2.26 -6.18 3.58
N GLY A 156 -2.13 -5.54 2.42
CA GLY A 156 -0.91 -4.85 2.00
C GLY A 156 -0.43 -3.78 2.99
N ASP A 157 -1.34 -2.94 3.52
CA ASP A 157 -1.01 -1.93 4.55
C ASP A 157 -0.58 -2.57 5.88
N ILE A 158 -1.24 -3.65 6.32
CA ILE A 158 -0.87 -4.36 7.56
C ILE A 158 0.50 -5.02 7.41
N VAL A 159 0.79 -5.68 6.27
CA VAL A 159 2.10 -6.30 6.01
C VAL A 159 3.18 -5.25 5.85
N TYR A 160 2.91 -4.11 5.20
CA TYR A 160 3.83 -2.97 5.16
C TYR A 160 4.19 -2.45 6.57
N LYS A 161 3.20 -2.35 7.46
CA LYS A 161 3.42 -1.99 8.87
C LYS A 161 4.24 -3.06 9.61
N LEU A 162 4.01 -4.35 9.35
CA LEU A 162 4.86 -5.43 9.88
C LEU A 162 6.31 -5.32 9.39
N VAL A 163 6.55 -5.06 8.10
CA VAL A 163 7.90 -4.82 7.54
C VAL A 163 8.59 -3.64 8.24
N LYS A 164 7.84 -2.56 8.52
CA LYS A 164 8.37 -1.33 9.11
C LYS A 164 8.61 -1.38 10.63
N TYR A 165 7.71 -2.01 11.38
CA TYR A 165 7.72 -2.00 12.85
C TYR A 165 8.09 -3.34 13.49
N GLY A 166 7.98 -4.46 12.75
CA GLY A 166 8.50 -5.77 13.15
C GLY A 166 7.59 -6.62 14.04
N SER A 167 6.33 -6.22 14.27
CA SER A 167 5.37 -7.00 15.06
C SER A 167 3.93 -6.90 14.54
N LEU A 168 3.14 -7.94 14.84
CA LEU A 168 1.67 -7.95 14.78
C LEU A 168 1.13 -8.28 16.18
N SER A 169 -0.09 -7.82 16.47
CA SER A 169 -0.89 -8.29 17.60
C SER A 169 -1.82 -9.43 17.18
N ASP A 170 -2.25 -10.26 18.13
CA ASP A 170 -3.18 -11.39 17.92
C ASP A 170 -4.48 -10.94 17.22
N ARG A 171 -4.92 -9.70 17.48
CA ARG A 171 -6.07 -9.07 16.81
C ARG A 171 -5.81 -8.81 15.34
N GLN A 172 -4.60 -8.38 14.98
CA GLN A 172 -4.20 -8.21 13.57
C GLN A 172 -4.03 -9.55 12.87
N ILE A 173 -3.45 -10.56 13.54
CA ILE A 173 -3.32 -11.93 13.01
C ILE A 173 -4.73 -12.49 12.72
N SER A 174 -5.63 -12.46 13.71
CA SER A 174 -7.03 -12.88 13.56
C SER A 174 -7.76 -12.12 12.46
N PHE A 175 -7.50 -10.81 12.32
CA PHE A 175 -8.09 -9.98 11.27
C PHE A 175 -7.57 -10.35 9.88
N LEU A 176 -6.26 -10.59 9.72
CA LEU A 176 -5.68 -11.07 8.45
C LEU A 176 -6.29 -12.41 8.02
N SER A 177 -6.41 -13.38 8.94
CA SER A 177 -7.10 -14.66 8.67
C SER A 177 -8.56 -14.43 8.21
N SER A 178 -9.26 -13.47 8.82
CA SER A 178 -10.63 -13.10 8.41
C SER A 178 -10.71 -12.46 7.01
N LEU A 179 -9.66 -11.75 6.59
CA LEU A 179 -9.56 -11.14 5.26
C LEU A 179 -9.25 -12.19 4.19
N LEU A 180 -8.33 -13.13 4.46
CA LEU A 180 -8.05 -14.26 3.57
C LEU A 180 -9.31 -15.11 3.32
N ASN A 181 -10.03 -15.48 4.38
CA ASN A 181 -11.30 -16.20 4.25
C ASN A 181 -12.34 -15.43 3.41
N LYS A 182 -12.43 -14.09 3.59
CA LYS A 182 -13.29 -13.26 2.73
C LYS A 182 -12.85 -13.28 1.25
N ILE A 183 -11.55 -13.28 0.97
CA ILE A 183 -11.03 -13.36 -0.41
C ILE A 183 -11.40 -14.70 -1.04
N ASP A 184 -11.20 -15.82 -0.33
CA ASP A 184 -11.49 -17.16 -0.84
C ASP A 184 -12.98 -17.40 -1.07
N THR A 185 -13.80 -17.08 -0.07
CA THR A 185 -15.27 -17.17 -0.19
C THR A 185 -15.88 -16.08 -1.08
N ARG A 186 -15.10 -15.16 -1.67
CA ARG A 186 -15.65 -14.02 -2.43
C ARG A 186 -16.48 -14.49 -3.62
N VAL A 187 -15.97 -15.46 -4.39
CA VAL A 187 -16.65 -16.00 -5.58
C VAL A 187 -17.94 -16.70 -5.19
N GLU A 188 -17.92 -17.51 -4.13
CA GLU A 188 -19.09 -18.23 -3.62
C GLU A 188 -20.17 -17.27 -3.08
N ARG A 189 -19.76 -16.26 -2.29
CA ARG A 189 -20.66 -15.22 -1.78
C ARG A 189 -21.28 -14.41 -2.91
N GLN A 190 -20.53 -14.14 -3.98
CA GLN A 190 -21.03 -13.44 -5.15
C GLN A 190 -21.99 -14.33 -5.96
N ALA A 191 -21.60 -15.56 -6.28
CA ALA A 191 -22.45 -16.53 -6.98
C ALA A 191 -23.76 -16.81 -6.24
N LYS A 192 -23.73 -16.89 -4.89
CA LYS A 192 -24.95 -17.02 -4.08
C LYS A 192 -25.86 -15.80 -4.22
N ARG A 193 -25.32 -14.58 -4.17
CA ARG A 193 -26.08 -13.34 -4.38
C ARG A 193 -26.66 -13.24 -5.78
N ASP A 194 -25.88 -13.64 -6.79
CA ASP A 194 -26.32 -13.60 -8.19
C ASP A 194 -27.37 -14.67 -8.48
N ALA A 195 -27.29 -15.86 -7.86
CA ALA A 195 -28.34 -16.88 -7.92
C ALA A 195 -29.62 -16.44 -7.20
N GLU A 196 -29.51 -15.89 -5.99
CA GLU A 196 -30.65 -15.30 -5.26
C GLU A 196 -31.31 -14.18 -6.07
N ARG A 197 -30.51 -13.31 -6.71
CA ARG A 197 -30.99 -12.23 -7.58
C ARG A 197 -31.56 -12.76 -8.90
N ALA A 198 -31.03 -13.83 -9.47
CA ALA A 198 -31.57 -14.43 -10.69
C ALA A 198 -33.00 -14.95 -10.50
N VAL A 199 -33.26 -15.60 -9.36
CA VAL A 199 -34.58 -16.16 -9.00
C VAL A 199 -35.57 -15.10 -8.49
N ALA A 200 -35.09 -13.98 -7.93
CA ALA A 200 -35.95 -12.90 -7.47
C ALA A 200 -36.83 -12.31 -8.59
N ASP A 201 -38.11 -12.10 -8.29
CA ASP A 201 -39.04 -11.37 -9.14
C ASP A 201 -38.59 -9.91 -9.34
N ASP A 202 -39.08 -9.26 -10.39
CA ASP A 202 -38.95 -7.81 -10.51
C ASP A 202 -39.79 -7.10 -9.45
N CYS A 203 -39.27 -6.00 -8.93
CA CYS A 203 -39.95 -5.18 -7.93
C CYS A 203 -41.26 -4.63 -8.52
N PRO A 204 -42.40 -4.83 -7.86
CA PRO A 204 -43.69 -4.40 -8.39
C PRO A 204 -43.99 -2.93 -8.06
N THR A 205 -44.81 -2.29 -8.90
CA THR A 205 -45.27 -0.90 -8.69
C THR A 205 -46.64 -0.87 -8.03
N GLY A 206 -46.84 0.00 -7.03
CA GLY A 206 -48.17 0.30 -6.47
C GLY A 206 -48.25 0.14 -4.96
N LYS A 207 -49.48 0.15 -4.42
CA LYS A 207 -49.73 -0.03 -2.98
C LYS A 207 -50.02 -1.51 -2.69
N MET A 208 -49.21 -2.13 -1.84
CA MET A 208 -49.33 -3.55 -1.50
C MET A 208 -48.75 -3.86 -0.12
N GLU A 209 -48.91 -5.11 0.29
CA GLU A 209 -48.22 -5.71 1.42
C GLU A 209 -46.85 -6.24 1.00
N ILE A 210 -45.86 -5.99 1.86
CA ILE A 210 -44.48 -6.49 1.78
C ILE A 210 -44.26 -7.38 2.99
N ILE A 211 -43.83 -8.61 2.75
CA ILE A 211 -43.52 -9.61 3.79
C ILE A 211 -42.11 -10.09 3.51
N GLY A 212 -41.22 -9.96 4.50
CA GLY A 212 -39.81 -10.25 4.27
C GLY A 212 -38.90 -10.03 5.46
N VAL A 213 -37.60 -10.22 5.22
CA VAL A 213 -36.54 -10.13 6.24
C VAL A 213 -35.74 -8.83 6.08
N VAL A 214 -35.52 -8.13 7.19
CA VAL A 214 -34.76 -6.87 7.22
C VAL A 214 -33.26 -7.16 7.02
N VAL A 215 -32.70 -6.83 5.85
CA VAL A 215 -31.28 -7.11 5.53
C VAL A 215 -30.32 -6.01 6.00
N LYS A 216 -30.83 -4.79 6.18
CA LYS A 216 -30.07 -3.64 6.70
C LYS A 216 -31.00 -2.67 7.42
N THR A 217 -30.56 -2.14 8.56
CA THR A 217 -31.07 -0.91 9.17
C THR A 217 -29.93 0.13 9.20
N ASP A 218 -30.26 1.41 9.09
CA ASP A 218 -29.29 2.50 9.08
C ASP A 218 -29.93 3.84 9.46
N MET A 219 -29.13 4.82 9.86
CA MET A 219 -29.58 6.22 9.93
C MET A 219 -29.23 6.93 8.62
N HIS A 220 -30.21 7.57 7.99
CA HIS A 220 -30.00 8.38 6.79
C HIS A 220 -30.27 9.85 7.10
N GLU A 221 -29.23 10.68 7.00
CA GLU A 221 -29.33 12.14 7.06
C GLU A 221 -29.70 12.73 5.70
N ASN A 222 -30.52 13.77 5.68
CA ASN A 222 -30.80 14.60 4.51
C ASN A 222 -30.92 16.07 4.95
N ASP A 223 -31.13 16.98 3.99
CA ASP A 223 -31.22 18.44 4.22
C ASP A 223 -32.29 18.87 5.26
N TRP A 224 -33.18 17.96 5.66
CA TRP A 224 -34.28 18.16 6.60
C TRP A 224 -34.15 17.32 7.89
N GLY A 225 -33.00 16.66 8.10
CA GLY A 225 -32.66 15.94 9.33
C GLY A 225 -32.36 14.45 9.13
N VAL A 226 -32.21 13.74 10.25
CA VAL A 226 -31.91 12.30 10.30
C VAL A 226 -33.20 11.48 10.40
N ARG A 227 -33.25 10.35 9.69
CA ARG A 227 -34.33 9.36 9.80
C ARG A 227 -33.79 7.93 9.78
N ASP A 228 -34.44 7.03 10.50
CA ASP A 228 -34.16 5.60 10.41
C ASP A 228 -34.67 5.04 9.08
N VAL A 229 -33.85 4.23 8.42
CA VAL A 229 -34.18 3.56 7.16
C VAL A 229 -33.90 2.07 7.27
N MET A 230 -34.68 1.28 6.52
CA MET A 230 -34.50 -0.17 6.45
C MET A 230 -34.52 -0.64 5.00
N THR A 231 -33.74 -1.69 4.72
CA THR A 231 -33.82 -2.50 3.51
C THR A 231 -34.44 -3.84 3.89
N VAL A 232 -35.50 -4.24 3.20
CA VAL A 232 -36.20 -5.52 3.40
C VAL A 232 -36.09 -6.35 2.13
N LYS A 233 -35.74 -7.63 2.28
CA LYS A 233 -35.83 -8.63 1.21
C LYS A 233 -37.19 -9.30 1.33
N ASP A 234 -38.07 -9.03 0.39
CA ASP A 234 -39.40 -9.65 0.32
C ASP A 234 -39.26 -11.15 0.02
N ASP A 235 -40.24 -11.97 0.40
CA ASP A 235 -40.26 -13.41 0.11
C ASP A 235 -40.21 -13.72 -1.40
N ARG A 236 -40.69 -12.79 -2.26
CA ARG A 236 -40.55 -12.81 -3.74
C ARG A 236 -39.12 -12.51 -4.21
N GLY A 237 -38.19 -12.24 -3.30
CA GLY A 237 -36.75 -12.12 -3.54
C GLY A 237 -36.23 -10.72 -3.84
N PHE A 238 -37.09 -9.78 -4.28
CA PHE A 238 -36.70 -8.39 -4.52
C PHE A 238 -36.41 -7.63 -3.22
N LEU A 239 -35.64 -6.55 -3.33
CA LEU A 239 -35.27 -5.68 -2.22
C LEU A 239 -36.08 -4.38 -2.25
N VAL A 240 -36.58 -3.93 -1.10
CA VAL A 240 -37.17 -2.59 -0.96
C VAL A 240 -36.53 -1.79 0.15
N TRP A 241 -36.31 -0.51 -0.08
CA TRP A 241 -35.72 0.43 0.88
C TRP A 241 -36.63 1.63 1.15
N GLY A 242 -36.63 2.11 2.39
CA GLY A 242 -37.46 3.23 2.80
C GLY A 242 -37.33 3.55 4.28
N THR A 243 -38.09 4.55 4.75
CA THR A 243 -38.12 4.96 6.16
C THR A 243 -38.65 3.83 7.04
N SER A 244 -37.95 3.52 8.13
CA SER A 244 -38.41 2.53 9.11
C SER A 244 -39.65 3.04 9.86
N PRO A 245 -40.67 2.20 10.11
CA PRO A 245 -41.81 2.52 10.96
C PRO A 245 -41.40 2.87 12.40
N SER A 246 -41.46 4.14 12.79
CA SER A 246 -41.06 4.62 14.12
C SER A 246 -41.88 4.03 15.29
N ALA A 247 -43.02 3.41 15.02
CA ALA A 247 -43.84 2.71 16.02
C ALA A 247 -43.23 1.37 16.50
N HIS A 248 -42.24 0.83 15.79
CA HIS A 248 -41.63 -0.47 16.12
C HIS A 248 -40.11 -0.38 16.13
N SER A 249 -39.49 -0.89 17.18
CA SER A 249 -38.06 -1.22 17.16
C SER A 249 -37.88 -2.48 16.30
N ILE A 250 -37.38 -2.25 15.09
CA ILE A 250 -37.09 -3.23 14.03
C ILE A 250 -35.57 -3.34 13.90
N GLU A 251 -35.05 -4.55 14.03
CA GLU A 251 -33.61 -4.84 13.94
C GLU A 251 -33.27 -5.60 12.66
N LYS A 252 -31.98 -5.66 12.32
CA LYS A 252 -31.51 -6.44 11.17
C LYS A 252 -31.73 -7.92 11.43
N GLY A 253 -32.44 -8.57 10.51
CA GLY A 253 -32.80 -9.98 10.52
C GLY A 253 -34.23 -10.25 10.99
N ASP A 254 -34.92 -9.24 11.55
CA ASP A 254 -36.34 -9.38 11.90
C ASP A 254 -37.17 -9.67 10.64
N ARG A 255 -38.21 -10.50 10.79
CA ARG A 255 -39.19 -10.79 9.75
C ARG A 255 -40.41 -9.90 9.97
N VAL A 256 -40.77 -9.09 8.98
CA VAL A 256 -41.79 -8.05 9.10
C VAL A 256 -42.84 -8.18 7.99
N SER A 257 -44.09 -7.82 8.32
CA SER A 257 -45.12 -7.45 7.34
C SER A 257 -45.43 -5.95 7.45
N PHE A 258 -45.65 -5.28 6.32
CA PHE A 258 -46.23 -3.93 6.30
C PHE A 258 -46.87 -3.60 4.95
N HIS A 259 -47.88 -2.73 4.97
CA HIS A 259 -48.48 -2.15 3.76
C HIS A 259 -47.80 -0.83 3.40
N ALA A 260 -47.24 -0.73 2.19
CA ALA A 260 -46.59 0.49 1.68
C ALA A 260 -46.92 0.74 0.19
N THR A 261 -46.60 1.95 -0.29
CA THR A 261 -46.51 2.22 -1.73
C THR A 261 -45.08 1.97 -2.19
N VAL A 262 -44.90 1.03 -3.12
CA VAL A 262 -43.61 0.64 -3.70
C VAL A 262 -43.46 1.24 -5.10
N THR A 263 -42.24 1.67 -5.41
CA THR A 263 -41.82 2.20 -6.72
C THR A 263 -40.47 1.58 -7.06
N PRO A 264 -40.34 0.80 -8.16
CA PRO A 264 -39.07 0.20 -8.57
C PRO A 264 -37.98 1.25 -8.83
N SER A 265 -36.72 0.82 -8.83
CA SER A 265 -35.60 1.66 -9.22
C SER A 265 -35.42 1.67 -10.74
N ASP A 266 -35.18 2.86 -11.31
CA ASP A 266 -34.85 3.03 -12.73
C ASP A 266 -33.56 2.30 -13.15
N SER A 267 -32.69 1.95 -12.18
CA SER A 267 -31.38 1.33 -12.42
C SER A 267 -31.29 -0.17 -12.06
N ASP A 268 -32.26 -0.70 -11.31
CA ASP A 268 -32.27 -2.11 -10.89
C ASP A 268 -33.71 -2.57 -10.71
N SER A 269 -34.21 -3.39 -11.64
CA SER A 269 -35.60 -3.89 -11.60
C SER A 269 -35.89 -4.70 -10.35
N LYS A 270 -34.87 -5.26 -9.67
CA LYS A 270 -35.00 -6.10 -8.48
C LYS A 270 -34.81 -5.32 -7.17
N PHE A 271 -34.74 -4.00 -7.27
CA PHE A 271 -34.70 -3.07 -6.15
C PHE A 271 -35.82 -2.02 -6.28
N GLY A 272 -36.38 -1.59 -5.15
CA GLY A 272 -37.39 -0.53 -5.12
C GLY A 272 -37.37 0.32 -3.87
N PHE A 273 -38.15 1.40 -3.92
CA PHE A 273 -38.33 2.37 -2.88
C PHE A 273 -39.75 2.24 -2.32
N PHE A 274 -39.88 2.05 -1.01
CA PHE A 274 -41.19 2.05 -0.34
C PHE A 274 -41.44 3.37 0.40
N LYS A 275 -42.69 3.82 0.41
CA LYS A 275 -43.14 5.04 1.08
C LYS A 275 -44.42 4.77 1.88
N ARG A 276 -44.53 5.48 3.02
CA ARG A 276 -45.67 5.42 3.95
C ARG A 276 -46.00 3.97 4.38
N PRO A 277 -45.06 3.27 5.04
CA PRO A 277 -45.39 1.98 5.65
C PRO A 277 -46.48 2.17 6.71
N THR A 278 -47.45 1.27 6.71
CA THR A 278 -48.63 1.25 7.57
C THR A 278 -48.97 -0.20 7.91
N ARG A 279 -49.71 -0.44 9.01
CA ARG A 279 -50.02 -1.80 9.49
C ARG A 279 -48.77 -2.68 9.59
N THR A 280 -47.77 -2.15 10.29
CA THR A 280 -46.49 -2.86 10.48
C THR A 280 -46.64 -3.88 11.59
N GLU A 281 -46.21 -5.11 11.31
CA GLU A 281 -46.19 -6.21 12.25
C GLU A 281 -44.82 -6.89 12.19
N VAL A 282 -44.24 -7.20 13.35
CA VAL A 282 -43.00 -7.99 13.44
C VAL A 282 -43.43 -9.44 13.68
N LEU A 283 -43.30 -10.27 12.65
CA LEU A 283 -43.76 -11.66 12.63
C LEU A 283 -42.80 -12.57 13.41
N GLU A 284 -41.50 -12.38 13.21
CA GLU A 284 -40.44 -13.09 13.92
C GLU A 284 -39.34 -12.09 14.27
N ARG A 285 -38.80 -12.20 15.49
CA ARG A 285 -37.64 -11.42 15.93
C ARG A 285 -36.39 -12.28 15.87
N VAL A 286 -35.25 -11.65 15.55
CA VAL A 286 -33.95 -12.32 15.77
C VAL A 286 -33.77 -12.63 17.25
N GLU A 287 -33.39 -13.87 17.56
CA GLU A 287 -32.99 -14.22 18.92
C GLU A 287 -31.78 -13.38 19.34
N ARG A 288 -31.98 -12.51 20.34
CA ARG A 288 -30.89 -11.74 20.93
C ARG A 288 -29.97 -12.68 21.69
N ALA A 289 -28.77 -12.89 21.15
CA ALA A 289 -27.66 -13.44 21.92
C ALA A 289 -27.29 -12.43 23.04
N THR A 290 -27.71 -12.75 24.26
CA THR A 290 -27.28 -12.11 25.52
C THR A 290 -25.83 -12.45 25.83
#